data_AF-A0A3C2AR79-F1
#
_entry.id   AF-A0A3C2AR79-F1
#
_cell.length_a   1.000
_cell.length_b   1.000
_cell.length_c   1.000
_cell.angle_alpha   90.00
_cell.angle_beta   90.00
_cell.angle_gamma   90.00
#
_symmetry.space_group_name_H-M   'P 1'
#
loop_
_entity.id
_entity.type
_entity.pdbx_description
1 polymer ?
#
loop_
_entity_poly.entity_id
_entity_poly.type
_entity_poly.pdbx_seq_one_letter_code
_entity_poly.pdbx_strand_id
1 'polypeptide(L)'
;AGIGAQQTQISLRNERGNFPQLQGSMLRGYDRLHMGPVAKVQLRYLHLDNNERINYAVGIHSFLATTQNIRGFNTDTGLLDNSFKWDIGIGVNFTWYLPIYAKQESFFLTD
;
A
#
# COMPACT_ATOMS: atom_id res chain seq x y z
N ALA A 1 14.91 -0.68 -1.16
CA ALA A 1 14.25 0.20 -0.17
C ALA A 1 13.81 1.48 -0.88
N GLY A 2 12.83 2.20 -0.35
CA GLY A 2 12.35 3.45 -0.93
C GLY A 2 11.70 4.36 0.10
N ILE A 3 11.59 5.65 -0.23
CA ILE A 3 10.89 6.67 0.55
C ILE A 3 9.68 7.19 -0.23
N GLY A 4 8.67 7.69 0.45
CA GLY A 4 7.49 8.28 -0.15
C GLY A 4 6.65 9.04 0.87
N ALA A 5 5.40 9.32 0.52
CA ALA A 5 4.39 9.85 1.43
C ALA A 5 3.27 8.82 1.65
N GLN A 6 2.71 8.80 2.85
CA GLN A 6 1.56 7.98 3.22
C GLN A 6 0.46 8.88 3.75
N GLN A 7 -0.77 8.61 3.33
CA GLN A 7 -1.98 9.24 3.85
C GLN A 7 -2.89 8.15 4.43
N THR A 8 -3.39 8.36 5.65
CA THR A 8 -4.37 7.48 6.29
C THR A 8 -5.58 8.30 6.73
N GLN A 9 -6.77 7.72 6.55
CA GLN A 9 -8.03 8.33 6.95
C GLN A 9 -9.02 7.26 7.39
N ILE A 10 -9.90 7.61 8.31
CA ILE A 10 -11.03 6.80 8.77
C ILE A 10 -12.19 7.05 7.80
N SER A 11 -12.61 6.00 7.10
CA SER A 11 -13.81 6.07 6.27
C SER A 11 -15.05 5.97 7.15
N LEU A 12 -15.90 7.00 7.10
CA LEU A 12 -17.17 7.06 7.82
C LEU A 12 -18.30 6.91 6.81
N ARG A 13 -19.29 6.08 7.12
CA ARG A 13 -20.50 5.88 6.30
C ARG A 13 -21.74 6.07 7.15
N ASN A 14 -22.69 6.82 6.63
CA ASN A 14 -24.00 7.06 7.25
C ASN A 14 -25.10 6.52 6.32
N GLU A 15 -25.41 5.23 6.47
CA GLU A 15 -26.29 4.50 5.55
C GLU A 15 -27.74 5.01 5.55
N ARG A 16 -28.23 5.51 6.69
CA ARG A 16 -29.60 6.03 6.83
C ARG A 16 -29.72 7.52 6.53
N GLY A 17 -28.59 8.21 6.33
CA GLY A 17 -28.59 9.66 6.09
C GLY A 17 -29.09 10.51 7.27
N ASN A 18 -29.27 9.93 8.46
CA ASN A 18 -29.91 10.60 9.60
C ASN A 18 -28.94 11.39 10.50
N PHE A 19 -27.64 11.31 10.24
CA PHE A 19 -26.60 12.16 10.85
C PHE A 19 -26.07 13.22 9.87
N PRO A 20 -26.59 14.48 9.92
CA PRO A 20 -26.10 15.59 9.10
C PRO A 20 -24.63 15.91 9.34
N GLN A 21 -24.13 15.69 10.56
CA GLN A 21 -22.74 15.92 10.96
C GLN A 21 -21.74 15.02 10.19
N LEU A 22 -22.18 13.88 9.66
CA LEU A 22 -21.36 12.95 8.87
C LEU A 22 -21.53 13.15 7.35
N GLN A 23 -21.94 14.35 6.92
CA GLN A 23 -22.18 14.67 5.51
C GLN A 23 -21.44 15.94 5.08
N GLY A 24 -21.11 16.01 3.79
CA GLY A 24 -20.51 17.20 3.17
C GLY A 24 -19.22 17.67 3.85
N SER A 25 -19.11 18.98 4.08
CA SER A 25 -17.95 19.60 4.71
C SER A 25 -17.78 19.25 6.20
N MET A 26 -18.86 18.85 6.88
CA MET A 26 -18.82 18.51 8.32
C MET A 26 -18.07 17.22 8.59
N LEU A 27 -17.87 16.37 7.57
CA LEU A 27 -17.01 15.19 7.64
C LEU A 27 -15.55 15.55 7.97
N ARG A 28 -15.15 16.81 7.71
CA ARG A 28 -13.80 17.28 8.00
C ARG A 28 -13.55 17.27 9.51
N GLY A 29 -12.43 16.67 9.91
CA GLY A 29 -12.03 16.47 11.31
C GLY A 29 -12.55 15.19 11.96
N TYR A 30 -13.58 14.53 11.42
CA TYR A 30 -14.01 13.21 11.90
C TYR A 30 -13.21 12.05 11.27
N ASP A 31 -12.77 12.18 10.02
CA ASP A 31 -11.99 11.13 9.35
C ASP A 31 -10.54 10.99 9.88
N ARG A 32 -10.11 11.86 10.80
CA ARG A 32 -8.75 11.92 11.35
C ARG A 32 -7.68 11.75 10.28
N LEU A 33 -7.73 12.57 9.23
CA LEU A 33 -6.78 12.54 8.11
C LEU A 33 -5.34 12.80 8.57
N HIS A 34 -4.50 11.77 8.48
CA HIS A 34 -3.07 11.82 8.77
C HIS A 34 -2.24 11.69 7.49
N MET A 35 -1.14 12.42 7.41
CA MET A 35 -0.19 12.28 6.31
C MET A 35 1.25 12.50 6.79
N GLY A 36 2.20 11.89 6.10
CA GLY A 36 3.62 12.10 6.36
C GLY A 36 4.55 11.19 5.58
N PRO A 37 5.87 11.30 5.79
CA PRO A 37 6.86 10.48 5.10
C PRO A 37 6.73 9.00 5.49
N VAL A 38 6.99 8.11 4.53
CA VAL A 38 7.06 6.66 4.70
C VAL A 38 8.36 6.12 4.13
N ALA A 39 9.02 5.25 4.90
CA ALA A 39 10.12 4.42 4.43
C ALA A 39 9.62 2.99 4.22
N LYS A 40 10.02 2.37 3.10
CA LYS A 40 9.67 1.00 2.73
C LYS A 40 10.92 0.18 2.48
N VAL A 41 10.96 -1.03 3.01
CA VAL A 41 12.03 -2.02 2.79
C VAL A 41 11.43 -3.30 2.23
N GLN A 42 12.16 -3.98 1.35
CA GLN A 42 11.73 -5.25 0.77
C GLN A 42 12.96 -6.13 0.55
N LEU A 43 12.80 -7.41 0.88
CA LEU A 43 13.70 -8.50 0.52
C LEU A 43 12.95 -9.46 -0.40
N ARG A 44 13.60 -9.91 -1.48
CA ARG A 44 13.01 -10.81 -2.47
C ARG A 44 13.99 -11.91 -2.85
N TYR A 45 13.50 -13.13 -2.87
CA TYR A 45 14.18 -14.29 -3.45
C TYR A 45 13.52 -14.63 -4.79
N LEU A 46 14.33 -14.75 -5.84
CA LEU A 46 13.91 -15.11 -7.19
C LEU A 46 14.51 -16.47 -7.52
N HIS A 47 13.65 -17.41 -7.91
CA HIS A 47 14.02 -18.71 -8.42
C HIS A 47 13.66 -18.80 -9.90
N LEU A 48 14.68 -19.03 -10.74
CA LEU A 48 14.55 -19.27 -12.17
C LEU A 48 15.13 -20.63 -12.50
N ASP A 49 14.35 -21.49 -13.14
CA ASP A 49 14.78 -22.80 -13.60
C ASP A 49 15.36 -22.70 -15.02
N ASN A 50 16.45 -23.41 -15.30
CA ASN A 50 17.10 -23.46 -16.62
C ASN A 50 16.21 -24.10 -17.68
N ASN A 51 15.35 -25.04 -17.27
CA ASN A 51 14.36 -25.65 -18.16
C ASN A 51 13.08 -24.81 -18.24
N GLU A 52 13.08 -23.64 -17.60
CA GLU A 52 12.05 -22.62 -17.58
C GLU A 52 10.65 -23.17 -17.22
N ARG A 53 10.58 -24.29 -16.48
CA ARG A 53 9.31 -24.93 -16.11
C ARG A 53 8.68 -24.32 -14.87
N ILE A 54 9.51 -23.98 -13.89
CA ILE A 54 9.06 -23.48 -12.58
C ILE A 54 9.87 -22.23 -12.24
N ASN A 55 9.25 -21.06 -12.44
CA ASN A 55 9.84 -19.77 -12.15
C ASN A 55 8.98 -19.06 -11.10
N TYR A 56 9.53 -18.67 -9.95
CA TYR A 56 8.77 -17.98 -8.91
C TYR A 56 9.61 -16.97 -8.13
N ALA A 57 8.95 -16.03 -7.47
CA ALA A 57 9.56 -15.14 -6.51
C ALA A 57 8.76 -15.12 -5.20
N VAL A 58 9.48 -15.05 -4.09
CA VAL A 58 8.92 -14.84 -2.75
C VAL A 58 9.55 -13.57 -2.20
N GLY A 59 8.75 -12.71 -1.57
CA GLY A 59 9.25 -11.50 -0.95
C GLY A 59 8.57 -11.17 0.36
N ILE A 60 9.33 -10.53 1.24
CA ILE A 60 8.84 -9.92 2.48
C ILE A 60 9.10 -8.42 2.37
N HIS A 61 8.11 -7.61 2.72
CA HIS A 61 8.22 -6.16 2.70
C HIS A 61 7.64 -5.55 3.97
N SER A 62 8.22 -4.44 4.41
CA SER A 62 7.76 -3.68 5.55
C SER A 62 7.79 -2.20 5.25
N PHE A 63 6.95 -1.45 5.95
CA PHE A 63 6.98 0.01 5.92
C PHE A 63 6.86 0.62 7.31
N LEU A 64 7.43 1.81 7.45
CA LEU A 64 7.36 2.66 8.63
C LEU A 64 7.03 4.07 8.15
N ALA A 65 5.89 4.61 8.57
CA ALA A 65 5.52 5.98 8.29
C ALA A 65 5.40 6.78 9.60
N THR A 66 5.92 8.01 9.58
CA THR A 66 5.65 9.00 10.61
C THR A 66 4.63 9.95 10.03
N THR A 67 3.44 10.00 10.61
CA THR A 67 2.32 10.79 10.09
C THR A 67 1.81 11.76 11.15
N GLN A 68 1.21 12.86 10.71
CA GLN A 68 0.56 13.84 11.58
C GLN A 68 -0.79 14.21 10.99
N ASN A 69 -1.74 14.58 11.84
CA ASN A 69 -3.04 15.07 11.41
C ASN A 69 -2.89 16.37 10.61
N ILE A 70 -3.42 16.40 9.37
CA ILE A 70 -3.31 17.56 8.48
C ILE A 70 -4.27 18.68 8.89
N ARG A 71 -5.35 18.34 9.59
CA ARG A 71 -6.41 19.28 9.97
C ARG A 71 -6.15 19.92 11.33
N GLY A 72 -5.23 19.36 12.11
CA GLY A 72 -4.83 19.85 13.42
C GLY A 72 -5.90 19.76 14.52
N PHE A 73 -7.08 19.21 14.22
CA PHE A 73 -8.21 19.16 15.14
C PHE A 73 -9.10 17.94 14.89
N ASN A 74 -9.56 17.33 15.99
CA ASN A 74 -10.48 16.20 15.98
C ASN A 74 -11.87 16.66 16.44
N THR A 75 -12.84 16.60 15.53
CA THR A 75 -14.20 17.12 15.75
C THR A 75 -14.98 16.34 16.80
N ASP A 76 -14.69 15.05 16.97
CA ASP A 76 -15.34 14.17 17.92
C ASP A 76 -14.91 14.41 19.38
N THR A 77 -13.64 14.78 19.59
CA THR A 77 -13.10 15.05 20.94
C THR A 77 -13.08 16.53 21.30
N GLY A 78 -13.17 17.41 20.29
CA GLY A 78 -13.02 18.85 20.49
C GLY A 78 -11.58 19.27 20.83
N LEU A 79 -10.60 18.40 20.56
CA LEU A 79 -9.20 18.61 20.92
C LEU A 79 -8.33 18.81 19.68
N LEU A 80 -7.25 19.60 19.86
CA LEU A 80 -6.19 19.70 18.88
C LEU A 80 -5.46 18.36 18.74
N ASP A 81 -5.10 18.01 17.52
CA ASP A 81 -4.35 16.80 17.20
C ASP A 81 -3.09 17.17 16.44
N ASN A 82 -2.04 17.46 17.20
CA ASN A 82 -0.71 17.81 16.68
C ASN A 82 0.32 16.70 16.98
N SER A 83 -0.16 15.51 17.35
CA SER A 83 0.70 14.41 17.73
C SER A 83 1.26 13.70 16.50
N PHE A 84 2.49 13.21 16.60
CA PHE A 84 3.05 12.31 15.59
C PHE A 84 2.58 10.88 15.87
N LYS A 85 2.16 10.21 14.81
CA LYS A 85 1.71 8.81 14.81
C LYS A 85 2.64 7.97 13.96
N TRP A 86 2.94 6.77 14.44
CA TRP A 86 3.71 5.77 13.70
C TRP A 86 2.78 4.73 13.07
N ASP A 87 2.80 4.65 11.74
CA ASP A 87 2.09 3.60 11.00
C ASP A 87 3.11 2.55 10.52
N ILE A 88 2.93 1.30 10.93
CA ILE A 88 3.83 0.19 10.61
C ILE A 88 3.04 -0.91 9.93
N GLY A 89 3.62 -1.53 8.91
CA GLY A 89 3.05 -2.73 8.30
C GLY A 89 4.12 -3.67 7.79
N ILE A 90 3.79 -4.96 7.79
CA ILE A 90 4.57 -6.05 7.20
C ILE A 90 3.67 -6.84 6.26
N GLY A 91 4.23 -7.29 5.15
CA GLY A 91 3.53 -8.08 4.17
C GLY A 91 4.44 -9.09 3.49
N VAL A 92 3.84 -10.16 3.01
CA VAL A 92 4.50 -11.18 2.19
C VAL A 92 3.89 -11.16 0.79
N ASN A 93 4.69 -11.47 -0.22
CA ASN A 93 4.20 -11.67 -1.57
C ASN A 93 4.78 -12.96 -2.15
N PHE A 94 3.98 -13.57 -3.01
CA PHE A 94 4.37 -14.69 -3.84
C PHE A 94 4.01 -14.34 -5.27
N THR A 95 4.93 -14.59 -6.20
CA THR A 95 4.74 -14.35 -7.63
C THR A 95 5.12 -15.62 -8.36
N TRP A 96 4.18 -16.20 -9.10
CA TRP A 96 4.46 -17.32 -10.00
C TRP A 96 4.54 -16.80 -11.43
N TYR A 97 5.67 -17.03 -12.08
CA TYR A 97 5.86 -16.71 -13.49
C TYR A 97 5.42 -17.89 -14.35
N LEU A 98 4.30 -17.73 -15.05
CA LEU A 98 3.81 -18.72 -16.01
C LEU A 98 4.48 -18.47 -17.36
N PRO A 99 5.31 -19.41 -17.84
CA PRO A 99 5.93 -19.25 -19.15
C PRO A 99 4.90 -19.48 -20.27
N ILE A 100 4.81 -18.53 -21.20
CA ILE A 100 4.03 -18.69 -22.44
C ILE A 100 5.03 -18.75 -23.59
N TYR A 101 5.31 -19.96 -24.08
CA TYR A 101 6.16 -20.16 -25.24
C TYR A 101 5.31 -20.14 -26.51
N ALA A 102 5.56 -19.17 -27.39
CA ALA A 102 5.28 -19.36 -28.80
C ALA A 102 6.34 -20.33 -29.34
N LYS A 103 5.94 -21.35 -30.12
CA LYS A 103 6.91 -22.18 -30.85
C LYS A 103 7.84 -21.24 -31.62
N GLN A 104 9.11 -21.16 -31.23
CA GLN A 104 10.12 -20.61 -32.12
C GLN A 104 10.29 -21.63 -33.24
N GLU A 105 9.86 -21.29 -34.45
CA GLU A 105 10.25 -22.05 -35.63
C GLU A 105 11.77 -21.97 -35.71
N SER A 106 12.44 -23.10 -35.45
CA SER A 106 13.88 -23.22 -35.62
C SER A 106 14.17 -23.03 -37.11
N PHE A 107 14.58 -21.82 -37.48
CA PHE A 107 15.13 -21.56 -38.80
C PHE A 107 16.49 -22.27 -38.86
N PHE A 108 16.49 -23.49 -39.40
CA PHE A 108 17.71 -24.19 -39.75
C PHE A 108 18.37 -23.40 -40.88
N LEU A 109 19.47 -22.72 -40.58
CA LEU A 109 20.44 -22.35 -41.61
C LEU A 109 21.01 -23.66 -42.13
N THR A 110 20.54 -24.08 -43.30
CA THR A 110 21.17 -25.15 -44.06
C THR A 110 22.36 -24.51 -44.78
N ASP A 111 23.54 -25.11 -44.63
CA ASP A 111 24.81 -24.70 -45.25
C ASP A 111 24.71 -24.54 -46.78
#